data_AF-A0A820B301-F1
#
_entry.id   AF-A0A820B301-F1
#
_cell.length_a   1.000
_cell.length_b   1.000
_cell.length_c   1.000
_cell.angle_alpha   90.00
_cell.angle_beta   90.00
_cell.angle_gamma   90.00
#
_symmetry.space_group_name_H-M   'P 1'
#
loop_
_entity.id
_entity.type
_entity.pdbx_description
1 polymer ?
#
loop_
_entity_poly.entity_id
_entity_poly.type
_entity_poly.pdbx_seq_one_letter_code
_entity_poly.pdbx_strand_id
1 'polypeptide(L)'
;TLTILNLRFTKIGDVEAQSLAEALQYNTTLTELDLSSNQISEVGAQYLSDVLQHNTTLPTLHISNNQIGHMGAKHLGDVLQHNTVTLMLSTLTTLILYDNQIGNVGAQYFRDALLQNTTLITLNISQNEIGCMGAEYLGDALQHNTTLTTLNLRVSQIRDAGAQSLADALQHNTTLTKLDLSQNGIGNVGAQCLGNALKYNTVTLILSLSISHVKNLTSLTCRQNHAGIYYIYLNSSDHSYYELISLNSEGSVIILGSDQQSAAASTTKSAVVQPYSD
;
A
#
# COMPACT_ATOMS: atom_id res chain seq x y z
N THR A 1 -24.90 4.85 -20.73
CA THR A 1 -24.61 3.93 -19.60
C THR A 1 -23.56 4.58 -18.75
N LEU A 2 -23.78 4.67 -17.44
CA LEU A 2 -22.84 5.33 -16.53
C LEU A 2 -21.76 4.31 -16.12
N THR A 3 -20.50 4.60 -16.41
CA THR A 3 -19.36 3.71 -16.09
C THR A 3 -18.50 4.24 -14.95
N ILE A 4 -18.47 5.54 -14.75
CA ILE A 4 -17.73 6.19 -13.65
C ILE A 4 -18.71 7.09 -12.91
N LEU A 5 -18.76 6.94 -11.58
CA LEU A 5 -19.58 7.78 -10.71
C LEU A 5 -18.69 8.37 -9.62
N ASN A 6 -18.52 9.68 -9.68
CA ASN A 6 -17.78 10.44 -8.69
C ASN A 6 -18.77 11.22 -7.79
N LEU A 7 -18.77 10.86 -6.52
CA LEU A 7 -19.60 11.44 -5.46
C LEU A 7 -18.72 11.91 -4.30
N ARG A 8 -17.55 12.47 -4.60
CA ARG A 8 -16.70 13.03 -3.55
C ARG A 8 -17.29 14.30 -2.97
N PHE A 9 -17.09 14.53 -1.67
CA PHE A 9 -17.52 15.76 -0.99
C PHE A 9 -19.03 16.05 -1.12
N THR A 10 -19.86 15.02 -1.25
CA THR A 10 -21.31 15.16 -1.41
C THR A 10 -22.08 14.96 -0.10
N LYS A 11 -21.38 14.79 1.03
CA LYS A 11 -21.96 14.55 2.36
C LYS A 11 -22.81 13.27 2.44
N ILE A 12 -22.43 12.24 1.69
CA ILE A 12 -23.05 10.92 1.78
C ILE A 12 -22.80 10.36 3.18
N GLY A 13 -23.87 10.05 3.91
CA GLY A 13 -23.82 9.28 5.14
C GLY A 13 -24.27 7.83 4.90
N ASP A 14 -24.56 7.11 5.98
CA ASP A 14 -24.91 5.69 5.90
C ASP A 14 -26.24 5.43 5.16
N VAL A 15 -27.21 6.35 5.29
CA VAL A 15 -28.52 6.26 4.61
C VAL A 15 -28.36 6.42 3.10
N GLU A 16 -27.56 7.39 2.67
CA GLU A 16 -27.25 7.58 1.25
C GLU A 16 -26.39 6.45 0.70
N ALA A 17 -25.47 5.90 1.50
CA ALA A 17 -24.69 4.71 1.14
C ALA A 17 -25.59 3.48 0.95
N GLN A 18 -26.61 3.29 1.79
CA GLN A 18 -27.63 2.27 1.60
C GLN A 18 -28.39 2.46 0.27
N SER A 19 -28.86 3.68 0.02
CA SER A 19 -29.59 4.00 -1.21
C SER A 19 -28.74 3.75 -2.46
N LEU A 20 -27.44 4.04 -2.36
CA LEU A 20 -26.48 3.74 -3.42
C LEU A 20 -26.24 2.24 -3.58
N ALA A 21 -26.17 1.48 -2.48
CA ALA A 21 -26.05 0.03 -2.53
C ALA A 21 -27.25 -0.61 -3.23
N GLU A 22 -28.47 -0.15 -2.93
CA GLU A 22 -29.69 -0.58 -3.62
C GLU A 22 -29.64 -0.28 -5.12
N ALA A 23 -29.09 0.87 -5.52
CA ALA A 23 -28.89 1.20 -6.94
C ALA A 23 -27.80 0.34 -7.60
N LEU A 24 -26.71 0.02 -6.89
CA LEU A 24 -25.62 -0.83 -7.37
C LEU A 24 -26.04 -2.28 -7.59
N GLN A 25 -27.08 -2.76 -6.89
CA GLN A 25 -27.60 -4.11 -7.04
C GLN A 25 -28.07 -4.42 -8.47
N TYR A 26 -28.64 -3.41 -9.14
CA TYR A 26 -29.15 -3.52 -10.51
C TYR A 26 -28.20 -2.90 -11.54
N ASN A 27 -27.16 -2.21 -11.09
CA ASN A 27 -26.22 -1.58 -11.99
C ASN A 27 -25.25 -2.61 -12.57
N THR A 28 -25.22 -2.67 -13.90
CA THR A 28 -24.38 -3.61 -14.65
C THR A 28 -23.32 -2.91 -15.51
N THR A 29 -23.09 -1.61 -15.29
CA THR A 29 -22.21 -0.81 -16.15
C THR A 29 -21.15 -0.03 -15.40
N LEU A 30 -21.31 0.19 -14.10
CA LEU A 30 -20.43 1.01 -13.29
C LEU A 30 -19.14 0.23 -13.02
N THR A 31 -18.04 0.79 -13.50
CA THR A 31 -16.69 0.23 -13.36
C THR A 31 -15.86 0.97 -12.31
N GLU A 32 -16.24 2.20 -11.96
CA GLU A 32 -15.56 2.98 -10.95
C GLU A 32 -16.55 3.80 -10.12
N LEU A 33 -16.37 3.74 -8.80
CA LEU A 33 -17.16 4.49 -7.83
C LEU A 33 -16.22 5.21 -6.87
N ASP A 34 -16.32 6.54 -6.82
CA ASP A 34 -15.57 7.37 -5.87
C ASP A 34 -16.52 8.02 -4.86
N LEU A 35 -16.45 7.54 -3.62
CA LEU A 35 -17.17 8.00 -2.44
C LEU A 35 -16.25 8.70 -1.43
N SER A 36 -15.06 9.13 -1.86
CA SER A 36 -14.07 9.71 -0.95
C SER A 36 -14.54 11.04 -0.37
N SER A 37 -14.10 11.36 0.85
CA SER A 37 -14.41 12.62 1.54
C SER A 37 -15.91 12.80 1.79
N ASN A 38 -16.49 11.80 2.45
CA ASN A 38 -17.90 11.77 2.86
C ASN A 38 -18.00 11.43 4.37
N GLN A 39 -19.17 10.98 4.82
CA GLN A 39 -19.46 10.67 6.23
C GLN A 39 -19.93 9.20 6.36
N ILE A 40 -19.40 8.31 5.53
CA ILE A 40 -19.74 6.89 5.56
C ILE A 40 -19.05 6.26 6.76
N SER A 41 -19.84 5.68 7.67
CA SER A 41 -19.33 4.97 8.84
C SER A 41 -19.17 3.47 8.55
N GLU A 42 -18.86 2.67 9.58
CA GLU A 42 -18.90 1.21 9.50
C GLU A 42 -20.27 0.66 9.02
N VAL A 43 -21.38 1.36 9.32
CA VAL A 43 -22.73 0.95 8.90
C VAL A 43 -22.92 1.14 7.40
N GLY A 44 -22.53 2.29 6.84
CA GLY A 44 -22.58 2.51 5.40
C GLY A 44 -21.61 1.62 4.63
N ALA A 45 -20.44 1.32 5.22
CA ALA A 45 -19.49 0.34 4.68
C ALA A 45 -20.11 -1.07 4.61
N GLN A 46 -20.90 -1.46 5.60
CA GLN A 46 -21.64 -2.72 5.59
C GLN A 46 -22.63 -2.77 4.41
N TYR A 47 -23.47 -1.76 4.23
CA TYR A 47 -24.43 -1.74 3.12
C TYR A 47 -23.75 -1.84 1.74
N LEU A 48 -22.64 -1.12 1.55
CA LEU A 48 -21.86 -1.23 0.33
C LEU A 48 -21.25 -2.63 0.18
N SER A 49 -20.75 -3.22 1.26
CA SER A 49 -20.16 -4.55 1.23
C SER A 49 -21.19 -5.63 0.86
N ASP A 50 -22.40 -5.56 1.43
CA ASP A 50 -23.48 -6.52 1.17
C ASP A 50 -23.83 -6.58 -0.33
N VAL A 51 -23.88 -5.44 -1.03
CA VAL A 51 -24.11 -5.44 -2.49
C VAL A 51 -22.87 -5.86 -3.28
N LEU A 52 -21.66 -5.51 -2.82
CA LEU A 52 -20.42 -5.80 -3.54
C LEU A 52 -20.07 -7.30 -3.55
N GLN A 53 -20.61 -8.09 -2.62
CA GLN A 53 -20.52 -9.56 -2.66
C GLN A 53 -21.19 -10.17 -3.91
N HIS A 54 -22.10 -9.44 -4.54
CA HIS A 54 -22.85 -9.89 -5.72
C HIS A 54 -22.60 -9.01 -6.95
N ASN A 55 -21.95 -7.87 -6.79
CA ASN A 55 -21.61 -6.99 -7.90
C ASN A 55 -20.42 -7.57 -8.70
N THR A 56 -20.63 -7.75 -9.99
CA THR A 56 -19.66 -8.34 -10.93
C THR A 56 -19.13 -7.33 -11.95
N THR A 57 -19.32 -6.03 -11.71
CA THR A 57 -19.00 -4.99 -12.69
C THR A 57 -18.08 -3.89 -12.17
N LEU A 58 -17.96 -3.74 -10.85
CA LEU A 58 -17.19 -2.68 -10.19
C LEU A 58 -15.80 -3.18 -9.78
N PRO A 59 -14.74 -2.97 -10.59
CA PRO A 59 -13.38 -3.28 -10.22
C PRO A 59 -12.71 -2.26 -9.30
N THR A 60 -13.19 -1.01 -9.28
CA THR A 60 -12.53 0.08 -8.57
C THR A 60 -13.48 0.78 -7.61
N LEU A 61 -13.12 0.78 -6.33
CA LEU A 61 -13.82 1.50 -5.27
C LEU A 61 -12.85 2.45 -4.52
N HIS A 62 -13.21 3.73 -4.50
CA HIS A 62 -12.58 4.73 -3.64
C HIS A 62 -13.55 5.13 -2.54
N ILE A 63 -13.14 5.02 -1.28
CA ILE A 63 -13.94 5.39 -0.11
C ILE A 63 -13.07 6.04 0.98
N SER A 64 -12.03 6.75 0.54
CA SER A 64 -11.05 7.40 1.43
C SER A 64 -11.62 8.61 2.18
N ASN A 65 -11.01 9.05 3.27
CA ASN A 65 -11.49 10.17 4.10
C ASN A 65 -12.96 9.98 4.53
N ASN A 66 -13.28 8.87 5.17
CA ASN A 66 -14.59 8.54 5.74
C ASN A 66 -14.40 8.06 7.20
N GLN A 67 -15.43 7.46 7.82
CA GLN A 67 -15.37 6.89 9.17
C GLN A 67 -15.55 5.36 9.15
N ILE A 68 -14.94 4.69 8.18
CA ILE A 68 -15.15 3.25 7.93
C ILE A 68 -14.78 2.39 9.14
N GLY A 69 -13.71 2.74 9.85
CA GLY A 69 -13.27 2.04 11.05
C GLY A 69 -12.84 0.58 10.79
N HIS A 70 -12.50 -0.12 11.86
CA HIS A 70 -12.10 -1.53 11.80
C HIS A 70 -13.25 -2.47 11.43
N MET A 71 -14.49 -2.16 11.82
CA MET A 71 -15.67 -2.97 11.44
C MET A 71 -16.04 -2.78 9.97
N GLY A 72 -15.97 -1.56 9.43
CA GLY A 72 -16.12 -1.37 7.99
C GLY A 72 -15.01 -2.06 7.20
N ALA A 73 -13.77 -2.09 7.71
CA ALA A 73 -12.70 -2.90 7.13
C ALA A 73 -12.98 -4.40 7.17
N LYS A 74 -13.63 -4.91 8.23
CA LYS A 74 -14.12 -6.29 8.28
C LYS A 74 -15.08 -6.58 7.13
N HIS A 75 -16.12 -5.76 6.97
CA HIS A 75 -17.13 -5.95 5.92
C HIS A 75 -16.51 -5.93 4.51
N LEU A 76 -15.59 -4.99 4.26
CA LEU A 76 -14.86 -4.93 3.00
C LEU A 76 -13.90 -6.13 2.82
N GLY A 77 -13.29 -6.62 3.90
CA GLY A 77 -12.51 -7.85 3.91
C GLY A 77 -13.34 -9.09 3.55
N ASP A 78 -14.57 -9.19 4.08
CA ASP A 78 -15.50 -10.28 3.78
C ASP A 78 -15.84 -10.31 2.27
N VAL A 79 -16.03 -9.15 1.63
CA VAL A 79 -16.21 -9.04 0.16
C VAL A 79 -15.03 -9.66 -0.59
N LEU A 80 -13.81 -9.39 -0.14
CA LEU A 80 -12.59 -9.90 -0.78
C LEU A 80 -12.40 -11.41 -0.57
N GLN A 81 -12.86 -11.98 0.56
CA GLN A 81 -12.80 -13.43 0.83
C GLN A 81 -13.74 -14.24 -0.06
N HIS A 82 -14.93 -13.70 -0.36
CA HIS A 82 -15.96 -14.40 -1.13
C HIS A 82 -15.60 -14.66 -2.61
N ASN A 83 -14.43 -14.21 -3.07
CA ASN A 83 -13.89 -14.43 -4.42
C ASN A 83 -13.32 -15.84 -4.66
N THR A 84 -13.49 -16.79 -3.74
CA THR A 84 -12.98 -18.16 -3.89
C THR A 84 -14.06 -19.24 -3.87
N VAL A 85 -15.24 -18.97 -3.30
CA VAL A 85 -16.22 -20.01 -2.94
C VAL A 85 -17.43 -20.05 -3.88
N THR A 86 -17.79 -18.93 -4.52
CA THR A 86 -18.98 -18.81 -5.36
C THR A 86 -18.60 -18.74 -6.84
N LEU A 87 -19.42 -19.29 -7.74
CA LEU A 87 -19.27 -19.14 -9.21
C LEU A 87 -19.35 -17.67 -9.68
N MET A 88 -19.63 -16.73 -8.76
CA MET A 88 -19.61 -15.29 -8.95
C MET A 88 -18.37 -14.74 -8.24
N LEU A 89 -17.43 -14.22 -9.02
CA LEU A 89 -16.26 -13.50 -8.52
C LEU A 89 -16.62 -12.03 -8.40
N SER A 90 -16.40 -11.42 -7.23
CA SER A 90 -16.35 -9.96 -7.17
C SER A 90 -15.22 -9.49 -8.08
N THR A 91 -15.50 -8.48 -8.91
CA THR A 91 -14.51 -7.93 -9.83
C THR A 91 -13.54 -6.97 -9.15
N LEU A 92 -13.68 -6.74 -7.84
CA LEU A 92 -12.89 -5.74 -7.14
C LEU A 92 -11.40 -6.06 -7.22
N THR A 93 -10.68 -5.21 -7.94
CA THR A 93 -9.22 -5.29 -8.17
C THR A 93 -8.49 -4.12 -7.51
N THR A 94 -9.20 -3.02 -7.25
CA THR A 94 -8.64 -1.80 -6.65
C THR A 94 -9.53 -1.29 -5.53
N LEU A 95 -8.97 -1.20 -4.33
CA LEU A 95 -9.63 -0.69 -3.14
C LEU A 95 -8.79 0.41 -2.48
N ILE A 96 -9.33 1.63 -2.45
CA ILE A 96 -8.64 2.83 -1.97
C ILE A 96 -9.36 3.40 -0.73
N LEU A 97 -8.72 3.25 0.42
CA LEU A 97 -9.28 3.39 1.77
C LEU A 97 -8.48 4.34 2.67
N TYR A 98 -7.64 5.23 2.13
CA TYR A 98 -6.80 6.07 3.00
C TYR A 98 -7.63 6.98 3.93
N ASP A 99 -7.09 7.26 5.13
CA ASP A 99 -7.74 8.11 6.15
C ASP A 99 -9.15 7.64 6.55
N ASN A 100 -9.22 6.51 7.27
CA ASN A 100 -10.47 5.83 7.62
C ASN A 100 -10.48 5.17 9.01
N GLN A 101 -9.48 5.43 9.86
CA GLN A 101 -9.42 4.90 11.22
C GLN A 101 -9.50 3.36 11.32
N ILE A 102 -8.93 2.66 10.33
CA ILE A 102 -9.00 1.19 10.22
C ILE A 102 -8.25 0.47 11.37
N GLY A 103 -7.11 1.02 11.79
CA GLY A 103 -6.29 0.47 12.88
C GLY A 103 -5.68 -0.91 12.58
N ASN A 104 -5.00 -1.47 13.58
CA ASN A 104 -4.40 -2.80 13.49
C ASN A 104 -5.43 -3.93 13.43
N VAL A 105 -6.59 -3.76 14.07
CA VAL A 105 -7.70 -4.74 14.02
C VAL A 105 -8.26 -4.82 12.59
N GLY A 106 -8.47 -3.68 11.93
CA GLY A 106 -8.89 -3.68 10.53
C GLY A 106 -7.85 -4.30 9.60
N ALA A 107 -6.55 -4.08 9.87
CA ALA A 107 -5.46 -4.75 9.15
C ALA A 107 -5.48 -6.28 9.30
N GLN A 108 -5.90 -6.80 10.46
CA GLN A 108 -6.10 -8.24 10.67
C GLN A 108 -7.18 -8.80 9.73
N TYR A 109 -8.31 -8.09 9.56
CA TYR A 109 -9.35 -8.52 8.61
C TYR A 109 -8.86 -8.51 7.17
N PHE A 110 -8.05 -7.51 6.78
CA PHE A 110 -7.40 -7.53 5.47
C PHE A 110 -6.39 -8.67 5.33
N ARG A 111 -5.68 -9.06 6.40
CA ARG A 111 -4.83 -10.26 6.38
C ARG A 111 -5.66 -11.48 6.03
N ASP A 112 -6.74 -11.72 6.77
CA ASP A 112 -7.60 -12.90 6.58
C ASP A 112 -8.18 -12.93 5.16
N ALA A 113 -8.54 -11.75 4.63
CA ALA A 113 -9.01 -11.59 3.26
C ALA A 113 -7.94 -11.88 2.21
N LEU A 114 -6.76 -11.28 2.33
CA LEU A 114 -5.67 -11.40 1.36
C LEU A 114 -5.08 -12.82 1.30
N LEU A 115 -5.19 -13.61 2.37
CA LEU A 115 -4.79 -15.02 2.36
C LEU A 115 -5.58 -15.86 1.34
N GLN A 116 -6.82 -15.48 1.03
CA GLN A 116 -7.69 -16.21 0.11
C GLN A 116 -7.96 -15.43 -1.19
N ASN A 117 -7.83 -14.11 -1.16
CA ASN A 117 -8.20 -13.28 -2.29
C ASN A 117 -7.22 -13.46 -3.48
N THR A 118 -7.80 -13.63 -4.67
CA THR A 118 -7.07 -13.84 -5.93
C THR A 118 -7.37 -12.77 -6.99
N THR A 119 -8.00 -11.66 -6.62
CA THR A 119 -8.44 -10.62 -7.57
C THR A 119 -7.87 -9.25 -7.27
N LEU A 120 -7.59 -8.94 -6.00
CA LEU A 120 -7.15 -7.62 -5.57
C LEU A 120 -5.70 -7.41 -6.01
N ILE A 121 -5.51 -6.35 -6.79
CA ILE A 121 -4.23 -5.93 -7.37
C ILE A 121 -3.67 -4.73 -6.61
N THR A 122 -4.55 -3.80 -6.20
CA THR A 122 -4.18 -2.56 -5.52
C THR A 122 -4.96 -2.37 -4.23
N LEU A 123 -4.24 -2.23 -3.12
CA LEU A 123 -4.79 -1.87 -1.82
C LEU A 123 -4.08 -0.61 -1.30
N ASN A 124 -4.85 0.43 -1.00
CA ASN A 124 -4.34 1.61 -0.32
C ASN A 124 -5.06 1.82 1.01
N ILE A 125 -4.33 1.59 2.10
CA ILE A 125 -4.77 1.78 3.49
C ILE A 125 -3.77 2.67 4.23
N SER A 126 -3.24 3.68 3.53
CA SER A 126 -2.43 4.74 4.13
C SER A 126 -3.25 5.58 5.13
N GLN A 127 -2.59 6.29 6.05
CA GLN A 127 -3.26 7.17 7.03
C GLN A 127 -4.33 6.47 7.88
N ASN A 128 -4.09 5.22 8.25
CA ASN A 128 -5.10 4.40 8.94
C ASN A 128 -4.64 3.82 10.27
N GLU A 129 -3.56 4.36 10.85
CA GLU A 129 -3.06 3.95 12.16
C GLU A 129 -2.82 2.43 12.28
N ILE A 130 -2.39 1.80 11.18
CA ILE A 130 -2.18 0.34 11.08
C ILE A 130 -1.21 -0.17 12.17
N GLY A 131 -0.17 0.61 12.47
CA GLY A 131 0.82 0.29 13.50
C GLY A 131 1.74 -0.88 13.13
N CYS A 132 2.67 -1.20 14.03
CA CYS A 132 3.58 -2.33 13.83
C CYS A 132 2.84 -3.68 13.81
N MET A 133 1.85 -3.86 14.69
CA MET A 133 1.02 -5.08 14.75
C MET A 133 0.22 -5.28 13.46
N GLY A 134 -0.37 -4.21 12.91
CA GLY A 134 -1.07 -4.31 11.64
C GLY A 134 -0.13 -4.62 10.47
N ALA A 135 1.10 -4.08 10.47
CA ALA A 135 2.11 -4.47 9.49
C ALA A 135 2.56 -5.93 9.62
N GLU A 136 2.60 -6.48 10.82
CA GLU A 136 2.84 -7.92 11.03
C GLU A 136 1.76 -8.77 10.35
N TYR A 137 0.48 -8.45 10.58
CA TYR A 137 -0.62 -9.13 9.90
C TYR A 137 -0.55 -8.99 8.37
N LEU A 138 -0.24 -7.79 7.86
CA LEU A 138 -0.10 -7.61 6.42
C LEU A 138 1.12 -8.36 5.86
N GLY A 139 2.21 -8.46 6.61
CA GLY A 139 3.37 -9.29 6.27
C GLY A 139 3.00 -10.77 6.11
N ASP A 140 2.27 -11.32 7.08
CA ASP A 140 1.72 -12.69 7.03
C ASP A 140 0.91 -12.93 5.75
N ALA A 141 -0.01 -12.01 5.42
CA ALA A 141 -0.76 -12.10 4.16
C ALA A 141 0.11 -12.01 2.91
N LEU A 142 1.08 -11.09 2.87
CA LEU A 142 1.96 -10.89 1.71
C LEU A 142 2.84 -12.12 1.45
N GLN A 143 3.20 -12.91 2.46
CA GLN A 143 3.98 -14.13 2.26
C GLN A 143 3.24 -15.16 1.40
N HIS A 144 1.91 -15.14 1.41
CA HIS A 144 1.06 -16.12 0.73
C HIS A 144 0.27 -15.56 -0.46
N ASN A 145 -0.06 -14.27 -0.44
CA ASN A 145 -0.83 -13.66 -1.51
C ASN A 145 0.01 -13.57 -2.80
N THR A 146 -0.62 -13.95 -3.91
CA THR A 146 0.03 -14.04 -5.23
C THR A 146 -0.61 -13.10 -6.28
N THR A 147 -1.38 -12.11 -5.84
CA THR A 147 -2.12 -11.24 -6.76
C THR A 147 -1.92 -9.75 -6.50
N LEU A 148 -1.72 -9.37 -5.24
CA LEU A 148 -1.50 -7.99 -4.85
C LEU A 148 -0.16 -7.51 -5.41
N THR A 149 -0.20 -6.46 -6.23
CA THR A 149 0.99 -5.85 -6.83
C THR A 149 1.31 -4.50 -6.22
N THR A 150 0.32 -3.81 -5.67
CA THR A 150 0.46 -2.47 -5.10
C THR A 150 -0.13 -2.41 -3.70
N LEU A 151 0.70 -2.06 -2.72
CA LEU A 151 0.29 -1.81 -1.34
C LEU A 151 0.77 -0.43 -0.89
N ASN A 152 -0.15 0.41 -0.44
CA ASN A 152 0.19 1.71 0.14
C ASN A 152 -0.14 1.75 1.65
N LEU A 153 0.91 1.94 2.45
CA LEU A 153 0.90 2.03 3.91
C LEU A 153 1.52 3.35 4.39
N ARG A 154 1.55 4.38 3.55
CA ARG A 154 2.08 5.70 3.91
C ARG A 154 1.38 6.25 5.17
N VAL A 155 2.13 6.89 6.07
CA VAL A 155 1.59 7.53 7.31
C VAL A 155 0.70 6.56 8.12
N SER A 156 1.16 5.33 8.32
CA SER A 156 0.40 4.30 9.05
C SER A 156 1.09 3.82 10.33
N GLN A 157 2.11 4.55 10.81
CA GLN A 157 2.84 4.26 12.06
C GLN A 157 3.50 2.87 12.10
N ILE A 158 3.99 2.38 10.95
CA ILE A 158 4.59 1.04 10.84
C ILE A 158 5.82 0.84 11.75
N ARG A 159 6.68 1.87 11.88
CA ARG A 159 7.93 1.86 12.67
C ARG A 159 8.90 0.73 12.28
N ASP A 160 10.02 0.62 12.99
CA ASP A 160 11.05 -0.40 12.71
C ASP A 160 10.53 -1.83 12.83
N ALA A 161 9.74 -2.12 13.88
CA ALA A 161 9.22 -3.46 14.11
C ALA A 161 8.28 -3.92 12.99
N GLY A 162 7.35 -3.07 12.53
CA GLY A 162 6.48 -3.41 11.41
C GLY A 162 7.24 -3.48 10.08
N ALA A 163 8.26 -2.63 9.89
CA ALA A 163 9.12 -2.69 8.71
C ALA A 163 9.91 -4.00 8.64
N GLN A 164 10.34 -4.54 9.80
CA GLN A 164 10.94 -5.87 9.88
C GLN A 164 9.97 -6.96 9.44
N SER A 165 8.72 -6.98 9.95
CA SER A 165 7.73 -7.98 9.54
C SER A 165 7.42 -7.93 8.04
N LEU A 166 7.30 -6.73 7.47
CA LEU A 166 7.12 -6.57 6.02
C LEU A 166 8.37 -7.02 5.26
N ALA A 167 9.57 -6.75 5.76
CA ALA A 167 10.81 -7.21 5.15
C ALA A 167 10.89 -8.75 5.10
N ASP A 168 10.50 -9.44 6.18
CA ASP A 168 10.49 -10.91 6.22
C ASP A 168 9.54 -11.48 5.14
N ALA A 169 8.36 -10.88 4.97
CA ALA A 169 7.42 -11.27 3.92
C ALA A 169 7.96 -11.01 2.50
N LEU A 170 8.62 -9.87 2.29
CA LEU A 170 9.18 -9.48 0.98
C LEU A 170 10.28 -10.43 0.50
N GLN A 171 10.96 -11.17 1.38
CA GLN A 171 11.94 -12.18 0.96
C GLN A 171 11.31 -13.31 0.14
N HIS A 172 10.01 -13.56 0.33
CA HIS A 172 9.28 -14.67 -0.27
C HIS A 172 8.21 -14.22 -1.25
N ASN A 173 7.66 -13.01 -1.08
CA ASN A 173 6.64 -12.50 -1.99
C ASN A 173 7.21 -12.25 -3.39
N THR A 174 6.51 -12.76 -4.41
CA THR A 174 6.94 -12.71 -5.82
C THR A 174 6.03 -11.84 -6.71
N THR A 175 5.12 -11.06 -6.12
CA THR A 175 4.06 -10.37 -6.87
C THR A 175 3.96 -8.88 -6.59
N LEU A 176 4.36 -8.45 -5.39
CA LEU A 176 4.35 -7.05 -4.99
C LEU A 176 5.45 -6.29 -5.75
N THR A 177 5.03 -5.30 -6.54
CA THR A 177 5.91 -4.44 -7.36
C THR A 177 5.94 -3.01 -6.86
N LYS A 178 5.01 -2.60 -5.99
CA LYS A 178 4.95 -1.26 -5.40
C LYS A 178 4.57 -1.34 -3.92
N LEU A 179 5.43 -0.80 -3.07
CA LEU A 179 5.20 -0.68 -1.63
C LEU A 179 5.54 0.75 -1.18
N ASP A 180 4.56 1.48 -0.66
CA ASP A 180 4.79 2.81 -0.06
C ASP A 180 4.78 2.73 1.46
N LEU A 181 5.94 2.96 2.06
CA LEU A 181 6.17 3.03 3.50
C LEU A 181 6.63 4.42 3.95
N SER A 182 6.43 5.45 3.14
CA SER A 182 6.81 6.81 3.51
C SER A 182 6.06 7.30 4.76
N GLN A 183 6.73 8.16 5.53
CA GLN A 183 6.20 8.82 6.73
C GLN A 183 5.71 7.85 7.83
N ASN A 184 6.37 6.70 7.97
CA ASN A 184 6.03 5.68 8.98
C ASN A 184 6.90 5.64 10.23
N GLY A 185 7.85 6.58 10.38
CA GLY A 185 8.81 6.57 11.49
C GLY A 185 9.75 5.36 11.46
N ILE A 186 10.09 4.88 10.26
CA ILE A 186 11.08 3.81 10.05
C ILE A 186 12.46 4.42 10.19
N GLY A 187 13.22 3.97 11.17
CA GLY A 187 14.60 4.34 11.43
C GLY A 187 15.59 3.43 10.70
N ASN A 188 16.85 3.48 11.13
CA ASN A 188 17.93 2.71 10.50
C ASN A 188 17.73 1.19 10.62
N VAL A 189 17.11 0.70 11.70
CA VAL A 189 16.91 -0.74 11.92
C VAL A 189 15.90 -1.29 10.90
N GLY A 190 14.72 -0.66 10.78
CA GLY A 190 13.72 -1.09 9.81
C GLY A 190 14.19 -0.90 8.37
N ALA A 191 14.92 0.19 8.07
CA ALA A 191 15.54 0.39 6.77
C ALA A 191 16.54 -0.73 6.43
N GLN A 192 17.35 -1.17 7.41
CA GLN A 192 18.27 -2.29 7.23
C GLN A 192 17.56 -3.62 6.99
N CYS A 193 16.47 -3.90 7.72
CA CYS A 193 15.65 -5.08 7.48
C CYS A 193 15.11 -5.08 6.05
N LEU A 194 14.51 -3.96 5.61
CA LEU A 194 13.99 -3.81 4.25
C LEU A 194 15.11 -4.01 3.22
N GLY A 195 16.24 -3.30 3.35
CA GLY A 195 17.38 -3.44 2.44
C GLY A 195 17.96 -4.86 2.37
N ASN A 196 17.94 -5.60 3.50
CA ASN A 196 18.31 -7.01 3.52
C ASN A 196 17.30 -7.90 2.80
N ALA A 197 16.00 -7.66 2.95
CA ALA A 197 14.97 -8.44 2.27
C ALA A 197 15.03 -8.31 0.74
N LEU A 198 15.36 -7.11 0.24
CA LEU A 198 15.54 -6.86 -1.19
C LEU A 198 16.72 -7.66 -1.81
N LYS A 199 17.60 -8.28 -1.01
CA LYS A 199 18.63 -9.20 -1.51
C LYS A 199 18.08 -10.54 -1.96
N TYR A 200 16.93 -10.93 -1.45
CA TYR A 200 16.31 -12.24 -1.71
C TYR A 200 15.07 -12.12 -2.57
N ASN A 201 14.42 -10.95 -2.55
CA ASN A 201 13.33 -10.64 -3.45
C ASN A 201 13.82 -10.67 -4.90
N THR A 202 13.05 -11.30 -5.79
CA THR A 202 13.42 -11.43 -7.23
C THR A 202 12.59 -10.52 -8.12
N VAL A 203 11.65 -9.77 -7.53
CA VAL A 203 10.74 -8.87 -8.23
C VAL A 203 11.36 -7.48 -8.32
N THR A 204 11.06 -6.78 -9.40
CA THR A 204 11.30 -5.34 -9.49
C THR A 204 10.31 -4.62 -8.58
N LEU A 205 10.77 -4.19 -7.40
CA LEU A 205 9.96 -3.50 -6.40
C LEU A 205 10.32 -2.01 -6.34
N ILE A 206 9.30 -1.17 -6.50
CA ILE A 206 9.36 0.26 -6.16
C ILE A 206 9.01 0.38 -4.68
N LEU A 207 9.98 0.81 -3.86
CA LEU A 207 9.83 0.97 -2.42
C LEU A 207 9.95 2.44 -2.04
N SER A 208 8.89 3.05 -1.51
CA SER A 208 8.95 4.44 -1.05
C SER A 208 9.22 4.50 0.47
N LEU A 209 10.19 5.31 0.90
CA LEU A 209 10.57 5.53 2.30
C LEU A 209 10.75 7.05 2.57
N SER A 210 10.86 7.43 3.85
CA SER A 210 11.14 8.84 4.23
C SER A 210 12.55 9.02 4.75
N ILE A 211 13.23 10.09 4.31
CA ILE A 211 14.62 10.43 4.68
C ILE A 211 14.73 10.82 6.16
N SER A 212 13.67 11.41 6.72
CA SER A 212 13.75 12.14 8.00
C SER A 212 14.20 11.30 9.20
N HIS A 213 14.13 9.97 9.12
CA HIS A 213 14.52 9.05 10.19
C HIS A 213 15.67 8.09 9.82
N VAL A 214 16.02 7.97 8.54
CA VAL A 214 17.13 7.12 8.06
C VAL A 214 18.38 7.98 7.95
N LYS A 215 19.09 8.13 9.07
CA LYS A 215 20.29 8.99 9.14
C LYS A 215 21.49 8.44 8.37
N ASN A 216 21.44 7.16 7.97
CA ASN A 216 22.54 6.50 7.30
C ASN A 216 22.03 5.67 6.11
N LEU A 217 22.21 6.20 4.89
CA LEU A 217 21.84 5.51 3.65
C LEU A 217 22.59 4.19 3.43
N THR A 218 23.71 3.97 4.12
CA THR A 218 24.38 2.65 4.10
C THR A 218 23.54 1.55 4.78
N SER A 219 22.57 1.91 5.63
CA SER A 219 21.59 0.92 6.13
C SER A 219 20.76 0.29 5.01
N LEU A 220 20.59 0.99 3.88
CA LEU A 220 19.92 0.47 2.68
C LEU A 220 20.89 -0.21 1.70
N THR A 221 22.21 -0.16 1.94
CA THR A 221 23.18 -0.82 1.05
C THR A 221 23.10 -2.33 1.19
N CYS A 222 22.89 -3.00 0.06
CA CYS A 222 22.92 -4.45 -0.02
C CYS A 222 24.27 -4.90 -0.61
N ARG A 223 24.72 -6.13 -0.34
CA ARG A 223 25.72 -6.83 -1.15
C ARG A 223 24.99 -8.08 -1.68
N GLN A 224 24.82 -8.13 -3.00
CA GLN A 224 24.19 -9.14 -3.88
C GLN A 224 23.30 -10.27 -3.32
N ASN A 225 22.15 -10.51 -3.97
CA ASN A 225 22.01 -11.51 -5.05
C ASN A 225 20.74 -11.25 -5.94
N HIS A 226 20.88 -11.18 -7.26
CA HIS A 226 19.81 -11.19 -8.30
C HIS A 226 19.04 -9.91 -8.71
N ALA A 227 18.39 -10.03 -9.89
CA ALA A 227 18.07 -9.05 -10.94
C ALA A 227 16.95 -8.03 -10.67
N GLY A 228 16.55 -7.80 -9.42
CA GLY A 228 15.54 -6.79 -9.08
C GLY A 228 16.09 -5.38 -9.26
N ILE A 229 15.42 -4.55 -10.07
CA ILE A 229 15.68 -3.10 -10.05
C ILE A 229 14.81 -2.51 -8.95
N TYR A 230 15.44 -2.01 -7.90
CA TYR A 230 14.74 -1.34 -6.80
C TYR A 230 14.79 0.16 -7.02
N TYR A 231 13.63 0.81 -7.02
CA TYR A 231 13.53 2.25 -6.97
C TYR A 231 13.14 2.64 -5.56
N ILE A 232 14.12 3.15 -4.81
CA ILE A 232 13.89 3.67 -3.48
C ILE A 232 13.64 5.17 -3.62
N TYR A 233 12.39 5.57 -3.44
CA TYR A 233 12.03 6.99 -3.35
C TYR A 233 12.19 7.42 -1.92
N LEU A 234 13.15 8.30 -1.68
CA LEU A 234 13.36 8.88 -0.37
C LEU A 234 12.73 10.28 -0.33
N ASN A 235 11.67 10.43 0.46
CA ASN A 235 10.95 11.70 0.57
C ASN A 235 11.39 12.45 1.83
N SER A 236 11.72 13.74 1.69
CA SER A 236 11.83 14.63 2.84
C SER A 236 10.46 14.87 3.49
N SER A 237 10.43 15.10 4.80
CA SER A 237 9.18 15.31 5.55
C SER A 237 8.44 16.60 5.14
N ASP A 238 9.10 17.50 4.42
CA ASP A 238 8.55 18.76 3.88
C ASP A 238 8.31 18.72 2.36
N HIS A 239 8.46 17.55 1.71
CA HIS A 239 8.31 17.36 0.26
C HIS A 239 9.27 18.19 -0.63
N SER A 240 10.31 18.81 -0.06
CA SER A 240 11.28 19.63 -0.80
C SER A 240 12.35 18.83 -1.54
N TYR A 241 12.55 17.55 -1.17
CA TYR A 241 13.62 16.72 -1.70
C TYR A 241 13.17 15.28 -1.94
N TYR A 242 13.36 14.84 -3.18
CA TYR A 242 13.22 13.45 -3.60
C TYR A 242 14.59 12.95 -4.00
N GLU A 243 15.05 11.85 -3.41
CA GLU A 243 16.22 11.14 -3.91
C GLU A 243 15.76 9.82 -4.48
N LEU A 244 15.90 9.66 -5.80
CA LEU A 244 15.70 8.37 -6.43
C LEU A 244 17.00 7.60 -6.28
N ILE A 245 16.96 6.55 -5.48
CA ILE A 245 18.07 5.62 -5.37
C ILE A 245 17.72 4.35 -6.12
N SER A 246 18.60 3.94 -7.02
CA SER A 246 18.64 2.58 -7.51
C SER A 246 19.75 1.82 -6.82
N LEU A 247 19.48 0.58 -6.46
CA LEU A 247 20.52 -0.36 -6.05
C LEU A 247 21.01 -1.04 -7.32
N ASN A 248 22.29 -0.87 -7.65
CA ASN A 248 22.88 -1.56 -8.79
C ASN A 248 23.14 -3.04 -8.47
N SER A 249 23.64 -3.79 -9.46
CA SER A 249 23.97 -5.21 -9.30
C SER A 249 25.04 -5.51 -8.24
N GLU A 250 25.74 -4.50 -7.72
CA GLU A 250 26.72 -4.62 -6.63
C GLU A 250 26.12 -4.21 -5.27
N GLY A 251 24.84 -3.81 -5.26
CA GLY A 251 24.10 -3.28 -4.12
C GLY A 251 24.62 -1.93 -3.60
N SER A 252 25.42 -1.26 -4.42
CA SER A 252 25.78 0.13 -4.22
C SER A 252 24.56 1.01 -4.52
N VAL A 253 24.36 1.99 -3.64
CA VAL A 253 23.37 3.06 -3.82
C VAL A 253 23.82 3.92 -5.00
N ILE A 254 23.09 3.85 -6.10
CA ILE A 254 23.18 4.81 -7.21
C ILE A 254 22.10 5.84 -7.00
N ILE A 255 22.50 7.09 -6.76
CA ILE A 255 21.58 8.23 -6.80
C ILE A 255 21.29 8.52 -8.28
N LEU A 256 20.06 8.22 -8.72
CA LEU A 256 19.61 8.42 -10.10
C LEU A 256 19.14 9.85 -10.38
N GLY A 257 18.93 10.66 -9.35
CA GLY A 257 18.59 12.07 -9.47
C GLY A 257 17.96 12.62 -8.20
N SER A 258 18.10 13.92 -8.00
CA SER A 258 17.32 14.69 -7.04
C SER A 258 16.45 15.69 -7.78
N ASP A 259 15.13 15.50 -7.71
CA ASP A 259 14.20 16.51 -8.21
C ASP A 259 14.07 17.58 -7.12
N GLN A 260 14.92 18.59 -7.20
CA GLN A 260 14.61 19.88 -6.61
C GLN A 260 13.53 20.52 -7.48
N GLN A 261 12.31 20.66 -6.96
CA GLN A 261 11.40 21.66 -7.54
C GLN A 261 12.05 23.03 -7.36
N SER A 262 12.65 23.50 -8.45
CA SER A 262 13.25 24.81 -8.71
C SER A 262 14.74 25.02 -8.38
N ALA A 263 15.47 25.29 -9.47
CA ALA A 263 16.64 26.15 -9.62
C ALA A 263 18.04 25.66 -9.16
N ALA A 264 18.78 25.24 -10.19
CA ALA A 264 20.19 25.53 -10.47
C ALA A 264 21.27 24.54 -9.98
N ALA A 265 22.13 24.21 -10.96
CA ALA A 265 23.43 23.57 -10.91
C ALA A 265 23.46 22.04 -10.76
N SER A 266 23.59 21.37 -11.91
CA SER A 266 24.10 20.01 -11.99
C SER A 266 25.47 19.93 -11.31
N THR A 267 25.63 19.00 -10.37
CA THR A 267 26.94 18.40 -10.08
C THR A 267 26.73 16.94 -9.74
N THR A 268 27.07 16.07 -10.69
CA THR A 268 27.32 14.65 -10.46
C THR A 268 28.48 14.52 -9.47
N LYS A 269 28.18 14.35 -8.17
CA LYS A 269 29.17 13.87 -7.20
C LYS A 269 29.14 12.35 -7.21
N SER A 270 30.04 11.77 -8.00
CA SER A 270 30.50 10.39 -7.79
C SER A 270 31.23 10.34 -6.45
N ALA A 271 30.64 9.71 -5.44
CA ALA A 271 31.36 9.32 -4.24
C ALA A 271 32.09 8.01 -4.53
N VAL A 272 33.33 8.10 -5.00
CA VAL A 272 34.25 6.96 -5.04
C VAL A 272 34.70 6.69 -3.60
N VAL A 273 34.21 5.62 -3.00
CA VAL A 273 34.73 5.11 -1.72
C VAL A 273 36.06 4.42 -2.01
N GLN A 274 37.17 4.98 -1.54
CA GLN A 274 38.46 4.30 -1.57
C GLN A 274 38.50 3.16 -0.54
N PRO A 275 39.11 2.01 -0.87
CA PRO A 275 39.32 0.93 0.10
C PRO A 275 40.46 1.31 1.05
N TYR A 276 40.21 1.27 2.35
CA TYR A 276 41.28 1.29 3.35
C TYR A 276 42.06 -0.04 3.27
N SER A 277 43.35 0.07 2.98
CA SER A 277 44.36 -0.97 3.16
C SER A 277 44.90 -0.93 4.59
N ASP A 278 44.94 -2.13 5.21
CA ASP A 278 45.68 -2.61 6.39
C ASP A 278 46.05 -1.64 7.53
#